data_AF-M1CSA9-F1
#
_entry.id   AF-M1CSA9-F1
#
_cell.length_a   1.000
_cell.length_b   1.000
_cell.length_c   1.000
_cell.angle_alpha   90.00
_cell.angle_beta   90.00
_cell.angle_gamma   90.00
#
_symmetry.space_group_name_H-M   'P 1'
#
loop_
_entity.id
_entity.type
_entity.pdbx_description
1 polymer ?
#
loop_
_entity_poly.entity_id
_entity_poly.type
_entity_poly.pdbx_seq_one_letter_code
_entity_poly.pdbx_strand_id
1 'polypeptide(L)'
;MADEEGHVLSGINSYRQSHNLPALTKQDKADCLADEIADELENQPCPSGGITPAPASQFAQYPKLLDKCDIDINTTAEGVILPVCVHNRVATLVLTNYTQSRHAGYLNNSKYTGAGIGTEKDWTVVVLTTNTVAGSFTSGVNSSVFGTSTIHYYLMFVLLGLFLAS
;
A
#
# COMPACT_ATOMS: atom_id res chain seq x y z
N MET A 1 9.75 12.64 2.95
CA MET A 1 8.87 11.49 2.61
C MET A 1 9.38 10.24 3.30
N ALA A 2 10.51 9.66 2.87
CA ALA A 2 11.10 8.49 3.57
C ALA A 2 11.49 8.73 5.05
N ASP A 3 11.76 9.98 5.44
CA ASP A 3 12.05 10.37 6.82
C ASP A 3 10.78 10.35 7.70
N GLU A 4 9.69 10.95 7.24
CA GLU A 4 8.41 11.00 7.96
C GLU A 4 7.82 9.60 8.16
N GLU A 5 7.72 8.80 7.09
CA GLU A 5 7.26 7.40 7.15
C GLU A 5 8.14 6.55 8.08
N GLY A 6 9.47 6.72 7.99
CA GLY A 6 10.42 6.04 8.87
C GLY A 6 10.21 6.39 10.35
N HIS A 7 9.90 7.66 10.66
CA HIS A 7 9.57 8.10 12.00
C HIS A 7 8.25 7.49 12.50
N VAL A 8 7.23 7.40 11.66
CA VAL A 8 5.95 6.74 12.01
C VAL A 8 6.18 5.25 12.30
N LEU A 9 6.91 4.54 11.43
CA LEU A 9 7.24 3.12 11.64
C LEU A 9 8.02 2.90 12.94
N SER A 10 9.02 3.74 13.20
CA SER A 10 9.82 3.69 14.42
C SER A 10 8.97 3.93 15.69
N GLY A 11 8.06 4.90 15.64
CA GLY A 11 7.12 5.18 16.73
C GLY A 11 6.15 4.02 16.99
N ILE A 12 5.58 3.43 15.94
CA ILE A 12 4.73 2.24 16.03
C ILE A 12 5.52 1.05 16.61
N ASN A 13 6.76 0.86 16.18
CA ASN A 13 7.61 -0.23 16.68
C ASN A 13 8.00 -0.02 18.14
N SER A 14 8.25 1.21 18.56
CA SER A 14 8.49 1.54 19.97
C SER A 14 7.26 1.22 20.83
N TYR A 15 6.06 1.55 20.34
CA TYR A 15 4.81 1.16 20.99
C TYR A 15 4.63 -0.37 21.04
N ARG A 16 4.86 -1.10 19.95
CA ARG A 16 4.76 -2.57 19.96
C ARG A 16 5.74 -3.20 20.95
N GLN A 17 6.96 -2.70 21.02
CA GLN A 17 7.98 -3.18 21.95
C GLN A 17 7.61 -2.93 23.42
N SER A 18 6.99 -1.79 23.76
CA SER A 18 6.49 -1.55 25.12
C SER A 18 5.36 -2.50 25.52
N HIS A 19 4.70 -3.12 24.52
CA HIS A 19 3.70 -4.17 24.68
C HIS A 19 4.26 -5.60 24.49
N ASN A 20 5.60 -5.78 24.49
CA ASN A 20 6.29 -7.06 24.29
C ASN A 20 5.99 -7.75 22.95
N LEU A 21 5.68 -6.97 21.91
CA LEU A 21 5.44 -7.46 20.56
C LEU A 21 6.67 -7.23 19.67
N PRO A 22 6.92 -8.11 18.68
CA PRO A 22 7.97 -7.88 17.68
C PRO A 22 7.73 -6.60 16.88
N ALA A 23 8.81 -5.94 16.51
CA ALA A 23 8.77 -4.84 15.54
C ALA A 23 8.21 -5.33 14.20
N LEU A 24 7.46 -4.45 13.53
CA LEU A 24 7.02 -4.62 12.15
C LEU A 24 8.20 -4.35 11.21
N THR A 25 8.38 -5.22 10.23
CA THR A 25 9.32 -5.02 9.13
C THR A 25 8.68 -4.18 8.04
N LYS A 26 9.44 -3.26 7.44
CA LYS A 26 8.99 -2.52 6.26
C LYS A 26 8.63 -3.49 5.12
N GLN A 27 7.50 -3.29 4.45
CA GLN A 27 7.06 -4.07 3.29
C GLN A 27 6.81 -3.12 2.12
N ASP A 28 7.67 -3.18 1.10
CA ASP A 28 7.73 -2.18 0.02
C ASP A 28 6.47 -2.08 -0.85
N LYS A 29 5.78 -3.19 -1.12
CA LYS A 29 4.51 -3.20 -1.86
C LYS A 29 3.35 -2.66 -1.02
N ALA A 30 3.34 -2.94 0.28
CA ALA A 30 2.39 -2.35 1.21
C ALA A 30 2.65 -0.85 1.37
N ASP A 31 3.91 -0.41 1.32
CA ASP A 31 4.32 1.00 1.27
C ASP A 31 3.71 1.67 0.03
N CYS A 32 3.95 1.11 -1.16
CA CYS A 32 3.33 1.60 -2.40
C CYS A 32 1.81 1.70 -2.27
N LEU A 33 1.15 0.66 -1.76
CA LEU A 33 -0.30 0.68 -1.60
C LEU A 33 -0.75 1.77 -0.62
N ALA A 34 0.00 1.98 0.46
CA ALA A 34 -0.28 3.03 1.44
C ALA A 34 -0.17 4.44 0.82
N ASP A 35 0.84 4.67 -0.03
CA ASP A 35 1.00 5.91 -0.80
C ASP A 35 -0.19 6.14 -1.71
N GLU A 36 -0.56 5.14 -2.51
CA GLU A 36 -1.69 5.24 -3.44
C GLU A 36 -3.02 5.51 -2.73
N ILE A 37 -3.22 4.94 -1.55
CA ILE A 37 -4.40 5.24 -0.73
C ILE A 37 -4.32 6.65 -0.16
N ALA A 38 -3.15 7.11 0.28
CA ALA A 38 -2.99 8.48 0.78
C ALA A 38 -3.30 9.50 -0.32
N ASP A 39 -2.83 9.25 -1.55
CA ASP A 39 -3.13 10.04 -2.74
C ASP A 39 -4.65 10.08 -3.05
N GLU A 40 -5.37 8.97 -2.91
CA GLU A 40 -6.84 8.98 -3.08
C GLU A 40 -7.57 9.81 -2.03
N LEU A 41 -7.01 9.85 -0.82
CA LEU A 41 -7.61 10.51 0.34
C LEU A 41 -7.22 11.98 0.43
N GLU A 42 -6.16 12.42 -0.24
CA GLU A 42 -5.54 13.74 -0.05
C GLU A 42 -6.53 14.93 -0.14
N ASN A 43 -7.57 14.80 -0.97
CA ASN A 43 -8.54 15.86 -1.23
C ASN A 43 -9.80 15.73 -0.36
N GLN A 44 -9.86 14.70 0.49
CA GLN A 44 -10.93 14.50 1.45
C GLN A 44 -10.60 15.21 2.76
N PRO A 45 -11.54 16.01 3.30
CA PRO A 45 -11.33 16.65 4.60
C PRO A 45 -11.30 15.60 5.71
N CYS A 46 -10.55 15.88 6.78
CA CYS A 46 -10.55 15.01 7.96
C CYS A 46 -11.98 14.85 8.53
N PRO A 47 -12.49 13.62 8.68
CA PRO A 47 -13.84 13.39 9.18
C PRO A 47 -13.97 13.71 10.67
N SER A 48 -15.11 14.28 11.06
CA SER A 48 -15.38 14.78 12.42
C SER A 48 -15.56 13.71 13.51
N GLY A 49 -15.30 12.43 13.21
CA GLY A 49 -15.48 11.29 14.11
C GLY A 49 -14.27 10.35 14.21
N GLY A 50 -13.12 10.77 13.68
CA GLY A 50 -11.96 9.90 13.51
C GLY A 50 -12.18 8.85 12.43
N ILE A 51 -11.10 8.15 12.04
CA ILE A 51 -11.14 7.14 10.99
C ILE A 51 -11.07 5.77 11.61
N THR A 52 -11.82 4.82 11.06
CA THR A 52 -11.80 3.43 11.48
C THR A 52 -10.83 2.60 10.64
N PRO A 53 -10.20 1.58 11.24
CA PRO A 53 -9.53 0.52 10.49
C PRO A 53 -10.47 -0.02 9.40
N ALA A 54 -9.95 -0.16 8.19
CA ALA A 54 -10.71 -0.63 7.04
C ALA A 54 -10.12 -1.95 6.52
N PRO A 55 -10.94 -2.98 6.28
CA PRO A 55 -10.61 -4.06 5.37
C PRO A 55 -10.17 -3.50 4.02
N ALA A 56 -9.22 -4.17 3.41
CA ALA A 56 -8.56 -3.64 2.23
C ALA A 56 -9.53 -3.40 1.05
N SER A 57 -10.53 -4.28 0.89
CA SER A 57 -11.57 -4.19 -0.13
C SER A 57 -12.56 -3.02 -0.01
N GLN A 58 -12.49 -2.20 1.04
CA GLN A 58 -13.43 -1.08 1.23
C GLN A 58 -13.10 0.16 0.40
N PHE A 59 -11.93 0.23 -0.23
CA PHE A 59 -11.58 1.32 -1.14
C PHE A 59 -12.20 1.07 -2.52
N ALA A 60 -12.97 2.04 -3.03
CA ALA A 60 -13.71 1.87 -4.28
C ALA A 60 -12.82 1.52 -5.48
N GLN A 61 -11.56 1.94 -5.45
CA GLN A 61 -10.57 1.65 -6.49
C GLN A 61 -9.54 0.61 -6.07
N TYR A 62 -9.79 -0.15 -4.99
CA TYR A 62 -8.81 -1.07 -4.41
C TYR A 62 -8.12 -1.98 -5.45
N PRO A 63 -8.82 -2.62 -6.40
CA PRO A 63 -8.15 -3.43 -7.43
C PRO A 63 -7.18 -2.63 -8.32
N LYS A 64 -7.47 -1.36 -8.62
CA LYS A 64 -6.58 -0.50 -9.41
C LYS A 64 -5.34 -0.09 -8.64
N LEU A 65 -5.48 0.19 -7.34
CA LEU A 65 -4.35 0.52 -6.47
C LEU A 65 -3.41 -0.69 -6.34
N LEU A 66 -3.98 -1.90 -6.21
CA LEU A 66 -3.21 -3.14 -6.21
C LEU A 66 -2.47 -3.37 -7.54
N ASP A 67 -3.13 -3.15 -8.67
CA ASP A 67 -2.51 -3.27 -10.00
C ASP A 67 -1.33 -2.30 -10.16
N LYS A 68 -1.49 -1.03 -9.73
CA LYS A 68 -0.43 -0.01 -9.78
C LYS A 68 0.79 -0.38 -8.94
N CYS A 69 0.58 -1.08 -7.82
CA CYS A 69 1.66 -1.57 -6.95
C CYS A 69 2.11 -3.01 -7.28
N ASP A 70 1.58 -3.60 -8.35
CA ASP A 70 1.83 -4.98 -8.75
C ASP A 70 1.56 -5.97 -7.59
N ILE A 71 0.36 -5.96 -7.00
CA ILE A 71 0.00 -6.82 -5.86
C ILE A 71 -1.08 -7.81 -6.28
N ASP A 72 -0.86 -9.10 -5.98
CA ASP A 72 -1.90 -10.11 -6.11
C ASP A 72 -2.97 -9.90 -5.03
N ILE A 73 -4.21 -9.66 -5.44
CA ILE A 73 -5.34 -9.51 -4.51
C ILE A 73 -5.49 -10.69 -3.55
N ASN A 74 -5.14 -11.91 -3.98
CA ASN A 74 -5.22 -13.12 -3.14
C ASN A 74 -4.22 -13.10 -1.97
N THR A 75 -3.27 -12.17 -1.99
CA THR A 75 -2.22 -12.04 -0.98
C THR A 75 -2.47 -10.88 0.01
N THR A 76 -3.68 -10.32 -0.03
CA THR A 76 -4.07 -9.13 0.76
C THR A 76 -5.16 -9.39 1.80
N ALA A 77 -5.83 -10.55 1.75
CA ALA A 77 -7.01 -10.87 2.54
C ALA A 77 -6.81 -10.78 4.07
N GLU A 78 -5.61 -11.07 4.57
CA GLU A 78 -5.27 -10.99 6.00
C GLU A 78 -4.66 -9.64 6.42
N GLY A 79 -4.46 -8.73 5.46
CA GLY A 79 -4.00 -7.37 5.72
C GLY A 79 -5.08 -6.44 6.28
N VAL A 80 -4.66 -5.27 6.76
CA VAL A 80 -5.60 -4.19 7.15
C VAL A 80 -5.02 -2.84 6.80
N ILE A 81 -5.89 -1.91 6.43
CA ILE A 81 -5.54 -0.52 6.12
C ILE A 81 -5.99 0.35 7.29
N LEU A 82 -5.07 1.18 7.81
CA LEU A 82 -5.26 2.04 8.96
C LEU A 82 -5.00 3.50 8.56
N PRO A 83 -6.00 4.19 7.99
CA PRO A 83 -5.87 5.60 7.66
C PRO A 83 -6.02 6.44 8.94
N VAL A 84 -5.26 7.52 9.00
CA VAL A 84 -5.31 8.58 10.02
C VAL A 84 -5.26 9.91 9.30
N CYS A 85 -6.12 10.86 9.71
CA CYS A 85 -6.13 12.21 9.18
C CYS A 85 -5.82 13.19 10.33
N VAL A 86 -4.72 13.92 10.21
CA VAL A 86 -4.23 14.92 11.16
C VAL A 86 -3.75 16.12 10.37
N HIS A 87 -4.34 17.29 10.63
CA HIS A 87 -3.94 18.53 9.97
C HIS A 87 -2.43 18.78 10.13
N ASN A 88 -1.73 19.02 9.01
CA ASN A 88 -0.28 19.19 8.92
C ASN A 88 0.55 17.99 9.45
N ARG A 89 -0.06 16.80 9.59
CA ARG A 89 0.58 15.53 10.02
C ARG A 89 1.54 15.69 11.21
N VAL A 90 1.09 16.41 12.25
CA VAL A 90 1.88 16.56 13.49
C VAL A 90 2.21 15.18 14.06
N ALA A 91 3.49 14.77 14.00
CA ALA A 91 3.93 13.40 14.23
C ALA A 91 3.41 12.79 15.55
N THR A 92 3.45 13.55 16.65
CA THR A 92 2.92 13.09 17.95
C THR A 92 1.42 12.78 17.90
N LEU A 93 0.65 13.59 17.17
CA LEU A 93 -0.80 13.37 17.03
C LEU A 93 -1.09 12.20 16.09
N VAL A 94 -0.31 12.01 15.03
CA VAL A 94 -0.39 10.83 14.15
C VAL A 94 -0.15 9.56 14.97
N LEU A 95 0.94 9.50 15.74
CA LEU A 95 1.25 8.35 16.61
C LEU A 95 0.20 8.15 17.70
N THR A 96 -0.34 9.22 18.28
CA THR A 96 -1.44 9.12 19.26
C THR A 96 -2.71 8.52 18.63
N ASN A 97 -3.04 8.90 17.39
CA ASN A 97 -4.19 8.31 16.67
C ASN A 97 -3.98 6.83 16.37
N TYR A 98 -2.76 6.38 16.13
CA TYR A 98 -2.46 4.96 15.96
C TYR A 98 -2.49 4.18 17.29
N THR A 99 -1.96 4.75 18.36
CA THR A 99 -1.67 4.03 19.62
C THR A 99 -2.74 4.19 20.70
N GLN A 100 -3.61 5.20 20.61
CA GLN A 100 -4.65 5.50 21.59
C GLN A 100 -6.07 5.49 21.00
N SER A 101 -6.26 4.87 19.84
CA SER A 101 -7.56 4.69 19.20
C SER A 101 -7.88 3.20 18.96
N ARG A 102 -8.94 2.92 18.19
CA ARG A 102 -9.27 1.55 17.72
C ARG A 102 -8.15 0.90 16.91
N HIS A 103 -7.25 1.70 16.32
CA HIS A 103 -6.08 1.22 15.59
C HIS A 103 -5.12 0.44 16.49
N ALA A 104 -5.06 0.78 17.78
CA ALA A 104 -4.20 0.13 18.76
C ALA A 104 -4.48 -1.37 18.88
N GLY A 105 -5.73 -1.80 18.67
CA GLY A 105 -6.10 -3.22 18.67
C GLY A 105 -5.41 -4.01 17.56
N TYR A 106 -5.17 -3.39 16.40
CA TYR A 106 -4.43 -3.99 15.30
C TYR A 106 -2.93 -3.96 15.55
N LEU A 107 -2.41 -2.85 16.06
CA LEU A 107 -0.99 -2.75 16.43
C LEU A 107 -0.61 -3.69 17.57
N ASN A 108 -1.54 -4.03 18.47
CA ASN A 108 -1.34 -4.99 19.56
C ASN A 108 -1.54 -6.45 19.13
N ASN A 109 -1.78 -6.72 17.85
CA ASN A 109 -1.96 -8.07 17.35
C ASN A 109 -0.63 -8.62 16.78
N SER A 110 -0.19 -9.75 17.33
CA SER A 110 1.06 -10.41 16.93
C SER A 110 1.00 -11.07 15.55
N LYS A 111 -0.19 -11.22 14.96
CA LYS A 111 -0.33 -11.78 13.60
C LYS A 111 0.31 -10.88 12.53
N TYR A 112 0.37 -9.58 12.81
CA TYR A 112 0.99 -8.61 11.90
C TYR A 112 2.49 -8.58 12.11
N THR A 113 3.22 -8.76 11.01
CA THR A 113 4.67 -8.90 10.99
C THR A 113 5.35 -7.86 10.11
N GLY A 114 4.60 -7.20 9.22
CA GLY A 114 5.12 -6.12 8.40
C GLY A 114 4.16 -4.93 8.30
N ALA A 115 4.69 -3.83 7.78
CA ALA A 115 3.95 -2.60 7.55
C ALA A 115 4.42 -1.88 6.29
N GLY A 116 3.45 -1.32 5.59
CA GLY A 116 3.64 -0.24 4.64
C GLY A 116 3.16 1.09 5.21
N ILE A 117 3.84 2.20 4.94
CA ILE A 117 3.42 3.54 5.36
C ILE A 117 3.45 4.50 4.17
N GLY A 118 2.37 5.25 4.00
CA GLY A 118 2.29 6.32 3.02
C GLY A 118 1.68 7.59 3.62
N THR A 119 2.10 8.73 3.09
CA THR A 119 1.69 10.04 3.60
C THR A 119 1.39 11.02 2.47
N GLU A 120 0.26 11.72 2.54
CA GLU A 120 -0.08 12.80 1.60
C GLU A 120 -1.00 13.83 2.29
N LYS A 121 -0.73 15.13 2.11
CA LYS A 121 -1.41 16.25 2.81
C LYS A 121 -1.68 16.02 4.30
N ASP A 122 -2.91 15.76 4.72
CA ASP A 122 -3.25 15.52 6.13
C ASP A 122 -3.32 14.04 6.49
N TRP A 123 -3.06 13.15 5.53
CA TRP A 123 -3.27 11.73 5.64
C TRP A 123 -1.97 10.98 5.89
N THR A 124 -2.04 10.05 6.83
CA THR A 124 -1.07 8.98 7.03
C THR A 124 -1.81 7.66 6.94
N VAL A 125 -1.31 6.73 6.15
CA VAL A 125 -1.89 5.41 5.96
C VAL A 125 -0.87 4.37 6.40
N VAL A 126 -1.29 3.46 7.27
CA VAL A 126 -0.49 2.28 7.63
C VAL A 126 -1.20 1.05 7.10
N VAL A 127 -0.52 0.27 6.28
CA VAL A 127 -0.99 -1.04 5.79
C VAL A 127 -0.26 -2.12 6.56
N LEU A 128 -0.96 -2.88 7.39
CA LEU A 128 -0.35 -4.00 8.12
C LEU A 128 -0.42 -5.29 7.31
N THR A 129 0.68 -6.02 7.29
CA THR A 129 0.85 -7.29 6.57
C THR A 129 1.13 -8.44 7.53
N THR A 130 0.92 -9.66 7.07
CA THR A 130 1.24 -10.90 7.80
C THR A 130 2.34 -11.66 7.05
N ASN A 131 2.84 -12.73 7.66
CA ASN A 131 3.80 -13.64 7.02
C ASN A 131 3.12 -14.84 6.33
N THR A 132 1.79 -14.84 6.22
CA THR A 132 1.03 -15.87 5.50
C THR A 132 0.90 -15.48 4.03
N VAL A 133 0.62 -16.46 3.16
CA VAL A 133 0.35 -16.20 1.74
C VAL A 133 -0.81 -15.22 1.56
N ALA A 134 -1.84 -15.29 2.41
CA ALA A 134 -3.03 -14.47 2.33
C ALA A 134 -2.83 -13.03 2.83
N GLY A 135 -1.66 -12.68 3.38
CA GLY A 135 -1.36 -11.33 3.86
C GLY A 135 0.06 -10.86 3.57
N SER A 136 0.76 -11.49 2.62
CA SER A 136 2.15 -11.19 2.25
C SER A 136 2.31 -10.02 1.29
N PHE A 137 1.24 -9.62 0.58
CA PHE A 137 1.23 -8.55 -0.43
C PHE A 137 2.32 -8.77 -1.51
N THR A 138 2.43 -10.00 -2.01
CA THR A 138 3.39 -10.36 -3.06
C THR A 138 2.86 -10.05 -4.45
N SER A 139 3.76 -10.01 -5.44
CA SER A 139 3.37 -9.80 -6.84
C SER A 139 2.37 -10.84 -7.33
N GLY A 140 1.43 -10.37 -8.15
CA GLY A 140 0.68 -11.24 -9.05
C GLY A 140 1.63 -11.95 -10.00
N VAL A 141 1.29 -13.17 -10.38
CA VAL A 141 1.93 -13.80 -11.55
C VAL A 141 1.41 -13.05 -12.77
N ASN A 142 1.99 -11.88 -13.04
CA ASN A 142 1.71 -11.17 -14.28
C ASN A 142 2.25 -12.04 -15.40
N SER A 143 1.34 -12.75 -16.07
CA SER A 143 1.56 -13.20 -17.44
C SER A 143 1.58 -11.94 -18.31
N SER A 144 2.63 -11.15 -18.13
CA SER A 144 3.00 -10.01 -18.94
C SER A 144 3.46 -10.56 -20.27
N VAL A 145 2.52 -11.05 -21.07
CA VAL A 145 2.67 -11.14 -22.52
C VAL A 145 2.49 -9.71 -23.02
N PHE A 146 3.41 -8.82 -22.67
CA PHE A 146 3.55 -7.58 -23.42
C PHE A 146 4.03 -8.00 -24.80
N GLY A 147 3.12 -7.86 -25.75
CA GLY A 147 3.31 -8.23 -27.13
C GLY A 147 4.65 -7.75 -27.65
N THR A 148 5.39 -8.68 -28.24
CA THR A 148 6.53 -8.39 -29.08
C THR A 148 6.09 -7.51 -30.25
N SER A 149 6.05 -6.20 -30.03
CA SER A 149 5.90 -5.16 -31.06
C SER A 149 7.22 -4.97 -31.82
N THR A 150 7.85 -6.07 -32.19
CA THR A 150 8.97 -6.16 -33.14
C THR A 150 8.54 -6.97 -34.37
N ILE A 151 7.57 -7.88 -34.23
CA ILE A 151 7.07 -8.72 -35.33
C ILE A 151 6.16 -7.91 -36.28
N HIS A 152 5.42 -6.91 -35.77
CA HIS A 152 4.55 -6.07 -36.62
C HIS A 152 5.35 -5.19 -37.59
N TYR A 153 6.48 -4.61 -37.15
CA TYR A 153 7.37 -3.86 -38.03
C TYR A 153 7.96 -4.74 -39.13
N TYR A 154 8.36 -5.97 -38.79
CA TYR A 154 8.93 -6.91 -39.77
C TYR A 154 7.91 -7.33 -40.84
N LEU A 155 6.64 -7.55 -40.46
CA LEU A 155 5.58 -7.94 -41.38
C LEU A 155 5.21 -6.81 -42.38
N MET A 156 5.23 -5.55 -41.93
CA MET A 156 4.99 -4.39 -42.80
C MET A 156 6.14 -4.14 -43.80
N PHE A 157 7.39 -4.36 -43.40
CA PHE A 157 8.54 -4.21 -44.32
C PHE A 157 8.57 -5.29 -45.42
N VAL A 158 8.17 -6.54 -45.11
CA VAL A 158 8.13 -7.63 -46.10
C VAL A 158 7.05 -7.39 -47.15
N LEU A 159 5.88 -6.84 -46.75
CA LEU A 159 4.81 -6.54 -47.70
C LEU A 159 5.18 -5.38 -48.64
N LEU A 160 5.84 -4.32 -48.14
CA LEU A 160 6.27 -3.21 -49.01
C LEU A 160 7.34 -3.62 -50.04
N GLY A 161 8.24 -4.54 -49.68
CA GLY A 161 9.26 -5.06 -50.59
C GLY A 161 8.70 -5.90 -51.75
N LEU A 162 7.58 -6.59 -51.53
CA LEU A 162 6.93 -7.42 -52.56
C LEU A 162 6.19 -6.58 -53.61
N PHE A 163 5.67 -5.40 -53.26
CA PHE A 163 5.00 -4.50 -54.21
C PHE A 163 5.97 -3.67 -55.08
N LEU A 164 7.22 -3.52 -54.65
CA LEU A 164 8.25 -2.81 -55.42
C LEU A 164 9.05 -3.73 -56.36
N ALA A 165 8.85 -5.05 -56.26
CA ALA A 165 9.54 -6.08 -57.06
C ALA A 165 8.64 -6.71 -58.15
N SER A 166 7.44 -6.16 -58.38
CA SER A 166 6.48 -6.59 -59.42
C SER A 166 6.23 -5.50 -60.45
#